data_AF-A0A7Y4VDJ8-F1
#
_entry.id   AF-A0A7Y4VDJ8-F1
#
_cell.length_a   1.000
_cell.length_b   1.000
_cell.length_c   1.000
_cell.angle_alpha   90.00
_cell.angle_beta   90.00
_cell.angle_gamma   90.00
#
_symmetry.space_group_name_H-M   'P 1'
#
loop_
_entity.id
_entity.type
_entity.pdbx_description
1 polymer ?
#
loop_
_entity_poly.entity_id
_entity_poly.type
_entity_poly.pdbx_seq_one_letter_code
_entity_poly.pdbx_strand_id
1 'polypeptide(L)'
;MGQGETFHDEHELINEMLMKAGKARDLKTAKKFLIVAIVASRKHFDKEERIVFPMAERVLKAKTLSEIGEAWMKRRATALK
;
A
#
# COMPACT_ATOMS: atom_id res chain seq x y z
N MET A 1 -3.83 20.54 -3.20
CA MET A 1 -4.04 19.35 -4.05
C MET A 1 -2.71 18.62 -4.21
N GLY A 2 -2.19 17.93 -3.18
CA GLY A 2 -0.80 17.46 -3.24
C GLY A 2 -0.50 16.15 -2.51
N GLN A 3 -1.21 15.81 -1.43
CA GLN A 3 -0.93 14.57 -0.70
C GLN A 3 -1.49 13.33 -1.39
N GLY A 4 -2.69 13.41 -1.98
CA GLY A 4 -3.34 12.28 -2.66
C GLY A 4 -2.57 11.78 -3.88
N GLU A 5 -1.97 12.68 -4.66
CA GLU A 5 -1.12 12.33 -5.81
C GLU A 5 0.16 11.62 -5.35
N THR A 6 0.79 12.08 -4.26
CA THR A 6 2.01 11.44 -3.75
C THR A 6 1.78 10.03 -3.22
N PHE A 7 0.64 9.76 -2.56
CA PHE A 7 0.33 8.40 -2.08
C PHE A 7 0.07 7.44 -3.25
N HIS A 8 -0.57 7.91 -4.31
CA HIS A 8 -0.78 7.11 -5.52
C HIS A 8 0.55 6.78 -6.22
N ASP A 9 1.43 7.77 -6.38
CA ASP A 9 2.75 7.58 -6.97
C ASP A 9 3.61 6.59 -6.16
N GLU A 10 3.50 6.60 -4.83
CA GLU A 10 4.17 5.65 -3.96
C GLU A 10 3.66 4.22 -4.14
N HIS A 11 2.33 4.04 -4.26
CA HIS A 11 1.73 2.73 -4.55
C HIS A 11 2.19 2.19 -5.90
N GLU A 12 2.16 3.03 -6.94
CA GLU A 12 2.61 2.65 -8.28
C GLU A 12 4.08 2.28 -8.29
N LEU A 13 4.94 3.04 -7.58
CA LEU A 13 6.36 2.70 -7.44
C LEU A 13 6.56 1.33 -6.77
N ILE A 14 5.85 1.04 -5.68
CA ILE A 14 5.95 -0.26 -4.99
C ILE A 14 5.54 -1.39 -5.94
N ASN A 15 4.40 -1.25 -6.61
CA ASN A 15 3.89 -2.24 -7.57
C ASN A 15 4.87 -2.45 -8.73
N GLU A 16 5.37 -1.37 -9.32
CA GLU A 16 6.32 -1.43 -10.43
C GLU A 16 7.60 -2.16 -10.02
N MET A 17 8.17 -1.85 -8.86
CA MET A 17 9.38 -2.51 -8.38
C MET A 17 9.17 -3.99 -8.07
N LEU A 18 8.03 -4.36 -7.48
CA LEU A 18 7.68 -5.77 -7.25
C LEU A 18 7.49 -6.52 -8.58
N MET A 19 6.82 -5.92 -9.56
CA MET A 19 6.69 -6.50 -10.91
C MET A 19 8.04 -6.67 -11.60
N LYS A 20 8.92 -5.66 -11.52
CA LYS A 20 10.27 -5.72 -12.08
C LYS A 20 11.12 -6.79 -11.39
N ALA A 21 10.99 -6.96 -10.08
CA ALA A 21 11.64 -8.03 -9.34
C ALA A 21 11.21 -9.42 -9.84
N GLY A 22 9.91 -9.64 -10.07
CA GLY A 22 9.38 -10.90 -10.59
C GLY A 22 9.78 -11.21 -12.05
N LYS A 23 10.12 -10.18 -12.84
CA LYS A 23 10.55 -10.31 -14.24
C LYS A 23 12.07 -10.34 -14.42
N ALA A 24 12.84 -10.07 -13.36
CA ALA A 24 14.30 -10.04 -13.41
C ALA A 24 14.87 -11.43 -13.72
N ARG A 25 15.85 -11.49 -14.63
CA ARG A 25 16.49 -12.75 -15.06
C ARG A 25 17.74 -13.10 -14.26
N ASP A 26 18.13 -12.23 -13.33
CA ASP A 26 19.29 -12.44 -12.47
C ASP A 26 19.02 -11.96 -11.04
N LEU A 27 19.70 -12.63 -10.09
CA LEU A 27 19.50 -12.41 -8.66
C LEU A 27 19.90 -11.00 -8.22
N LYS A 28 20.94 -10.41 -8.81
CA LYS A 28 21.45 -9.10 -8.43
C LYS A 28 20.43 -8.02 -8.76
N THR A 29 19.83 -8.07 -9.94
CA THR A 29 18.79 -7.17 -10.40
C THR A 29 17.50 -7.35 -9.62
N ALA A 30 17.05 -8.60 -9.41
CA ALA A 30 15.88 -8.90 -8.61
C ALA A 30 16.01 -8.33 -7.18
N LYS A 31 17.15 -8.56 -6.53
CA LYS A 31 17.46 -8.04 -5.20
C LYS A 31 17.43 -6.51 -5.17
N LYS A 32 17.98 -5.84 -6.18
CA LYS A 32 17.95 -4.37 -6.28
C LYS A 32 16.51 -3.85 -6.30
N PHE A 33 15.65 -4.44 -7.12
CA PHE A 33 14.24 -4.03 -7.19
C PHE A 33 13.50 -4.28 -5.87
N LEU A 34 13.73 -5.43 -5.22
CA LEU A 34 13.13 -5.72 -3.91
C LEU A 34 13.56 -4.73 -2.84
N ILE A 35 14.84 -4.33 -2.79
CA ILE A 35 15.32 -3.32 -1.83
C ILE A 35 14.58 -1.99 -2.04
N VAL A 36 14.41 -1.56 -3.30
CA VAL A 36 13.68 -0.32 -3.59
C VAL A 36 12.21 -0.44 -3.15
N ALA A 37 11.54 -1.54 -3.48
CA ALA A 37 10.17 -1.80 -3.06
C ALA A 37 10.02 -1.73 -1.54
N ILE A 38 10.90 -2.41 -0.79
CA ILE A 38 10.87 -2.42 0.69
C ILE A 38 11.07 -1.02 1.26
N VAL A 39 12.04 -0.25 0.74
CA VAL A 39 12.28 1.12 1.23
C VAL A 39 11.08 2.01 0.95
N ALA A 40 10.47 1.89 -0.24
CA ALA A 40 9.26 2.63 -0.59
C ALA A 40 8.09 2.24 0.31
N SER A 41 7.83 0.95 0.52
CA SER A 41 6.78 0.46 1.43
C SER A 41 6.96 0.97 2.85
N ARG A 42 8.17 0.94 3.41
CA ARG A 42 8.42 1.45 4.77
C ARG A 42 8.10 2.95 4.91
N LYS A 43 8.47 3.76 3.92
CA LYS A 43 8.16 5.19 3.91
C LYS A 43 6.66 5.44 3.76
N HIS A 44 6.02 4.65 2.91
CA HIS A 44 4.59 4.73 2.68
C HIS A 44 3.78 4.39 3.94
N PHE A 45 4.09 3.25 4.57
CA PHE A 45 3.42 2.83 5.82
C PHE A 45 3.62 3.82 6.96
N ASP A 46 4.82 4.40 7.12
CA ASP A 46 5.04 5.44 8.15
C ASP A 46 4.09 6.64 7.97
N LYS A 47 3.82 7.05 6.72
CA LYS A 47 2.87 8.12 6.42
C LYS A 47 1.42 7.70 6.69
N GLU A 48 1.05 6.48 6.31
CA GLU A 48 -0.29 5.96 6.57
C GLU A 48 -0.57 5.91 8.07
N GLU A 49 0.33 5.32 8.85
CA GLU A 49 0.19 5.14 10.30
C GLU A 49 0.18 6.47 11.06
N ARG A 50 0.99 7.44 10.63
CA ARG A 50 1.12 8.73 11.34
C ARG A 50 0.10 9.77 10.94
N ILE A 51 -0.44 9.68 9.74
CA ILE A 51 -1.25 10.76 9.15
C ILE A 51 -2.61 10.22 8.71
N VAL A 52 -2.63 9.22 7.83
CA VAL A 52 -3.86 8.80 7.15
C VAL A 52 -4.80 8.07 8.10
N PHE A 53 -4.32 7.07 8.84
CA PHE A 53 -5.16 6.32 9.77
C PHE A 53 -5.68 7.18 10.93
N PRO A 54 -4.86 8.00 11.62
CA PRO A 54 -5.37 8.91 12.66
C PRO A 54 -6.37 9.93 12.10
N MET A 55 -6.16 10.42 10.87
CA MET A 55 -7.12 11.31 10.23
C MET A 55 -8.45 10.59 9.95
N ALA A 56 -8.41 9.35 9.44
CA ALA A 56 -9.59 8.55 9.19
C ALA A 56 -10.37 8.28 10.48
N GLU A 57 -9.69 7.93 11.58
CA GLU A 57 -10.33 7.71 12.89
C GLU A 57 -10.98 8.98 13.46
N ARG A 58 -10.38 10.15 13.22
CA ARG A 58 -10.93 11.43 13.69
C ARG A 58 -12.13 11.90 12.87
N VAL A 59 -12.13 11.65 11.57
CA VAL A 59 -13.14 12.19 10.64
C VAL A 59 -14.32 11.22 10.43
N LEU A 60 -14.04 9.92 10.45
CA LEU A 60 -15.05 8.89 10.20
C LEU A 60 -15.67 8.42 11.52
N LYS A 61 -16.96 8.06 11.47
CA LYS A 61 -17.65 7.44 12.62
C LYS A 61 -17.23 5.97 12.72
N ALA A 62 -17.22 5.44 13.94
CA ALA A 62 -16.94 4.03 14.20
C ALA A 62 -17.77 3.08 13.32
N LYS A 63 -19.07 3.38 13.14
CA LYS A 63 -19.96 2.60 12.25
C LYS A 63 -19.42 2.53 10.82
N THR A 64 -18.99 3.66 10.26
CA THR A 64 -18.44 3.73 8.90
C THR A 64 -17.14 2.94 8.78
N LEU A 65 -16.25 3.01 9.78
CA LEU A 65 -15.03 2.21 9.81
C LEU A 65 -15.34 0.70 9.85
N SER A 66 -16.33 0.28 10.65
CA SER A 66 -16.78 -1.12 10.71
C SER A 66 -17.35 -1.59 9.38
N GLU A 67 -18.21 -0.80 8.74
CA GLU A 67 -18.80 -1.13 7.42
C GLU A 67 -17.72 -1.27 6.33
N ILE A 68 -16.74 -0.37 6.30
CA ILE A 68 -15.60 -0.45 5.36
C ILE A 68 -14.77 -1.73 5.63
N GLY A 69 -14.50 -2.04 6.90
CA GLY A 69 -13.77 -3.25 7.29
C GLY A 69 -14.49 -4.53 6.87
N GLU A 70 -15.81 -4.62 7.08
CA GLU A 70 -16.62 -5.76 6.64
C GLU A 70 -16.62 -5.91 5.11
N ALA A 71 -16.78 -4.80 4.38
CA ALA A 71 -16.73 -4.80 2.92
C ALA A 71 -15.37 -5.30 2.41
N TRP A 72 -14.28 -4.85 3.05
CA TRP A 72 -12.93 -5.29 2.73
C TRP A 72 -12.72 -6.79 2.96
N MET A 73 -13.17 -7.31 4.11
CA MET A 73 -13.08 -8.74 4.45
C MET A 73 -13.86 -9.61 3.45
N LYS A 74 -15.08 -9.18 3.07
CA LYS A 74 -15.87 -9.87 2.03
C LYS A 74 -15.14 -9.91 0.70
N ARG A 75 -14.59 -8.77 0.25
CA ARG A 75 -13.81 -8.70 -1.00
C ARG A 75 -12.58 -9.61 -0.97
N ARG A 76 -11.84 -9.63 0.14
CA ARG A 76 -10.65 -10.48 0.31
C ARG A 76 -11.00 -11.96 0.28
N ALA A 77 -12.10 -12.36 0.92
CA ALA A 77 -12.57 -13.75 0.91
C ALA A 77 -12.92 -14.24 -0.50
N THR A 78 -13.47 -13.37 -1.36
CA THR A 78 -13.74 -13.70 -2.77
C THR A 78 -12.46 -13.81 -3.60
N ALA A 79 -11.46 -12.94 -3.36
CA ALA A 79 -10.21 -12.95 -4.13
C ALA A 79 -9.27 -14.14 -3.82
N LEU A 80 -9.49 -14.82 -2.68
CA LEU A 80 -8.74 -16.00 -2.25
C LEU A 80 -9.43 -17.33 -2.62
N LYS A 81 -10.63 -17.28 -3.22
CA LYS A 81 -11.34 -18.44 -3.78
C LYS A 81 -11.10 -18.53 -5.27
#